data_AF-A0A518K892-F1
#
_entry.id   AF-A0A518K892-F1
#
_cell.length_a   1.000
_cell.length_b   1.000
_cell.length_c   1.000
_cell.angle_alpha   90.00
_cell.angle_beta   90.00
_cell.angle_gamma   90.00
#
_symmetry.space_group_name_H-M   'P 1'
#
loop_
_entity.id
_entity.type
_entity.pdbx_description
1 polymer ?
#
loop_
_entity_poly.entity_id
_entity_poly.type
_entity_poly.pdbx_seq_one_letter_code
_entity_poly.pdbx_strand_id
1 'polypeptide(L)'
;MPFASSLSLHRAIDYALRLHAAVERGASRDIAHEQAVLTNLALDTPGCDLPGQCRGARYALVCWLDELFTCHSRWADAWNEGKLESTLYGGNDRAWEFWRQAKLADAEPNDDSLAAFYLCVALGFRGELRNQPERLAAWVEKARSRVARGATPASQTTRIARRSRPSNRLWGKTRLRRFVTFATIAATVLLPLAAFAITRRVLG
;
A
#
# COMPACT_ATOMS: atom_id res chain seq x y z
N MET A 1 -26.03 0.52 -7.51
CA MET A 1 -25.33 1.59 -8.27
C MET A 1 -23.82 1.48 -8.02
N PRO A 2 -23.08 0.72 -8.84
CA PRO A 2 -21.67 0.37 -8.58
C PRO A 2 -20.64 1.46 -8.99
N PHE A 3 -21.05 2.54 -9.66
CA PHE A 3 -20.10 3.50 -10.26
C PHE A 3 -19.60 4.61 -9.31
N ALA A 4 -20.38 5.00 -8.30
CA ALA A 4 -20.01 6.08 -7.39
C ALA A 4 -18.96 5.65 -6.35
N SER A 5 -19.03 4.41 -5.88
CA SER A 5 -18.13 3.83 -4.87
C SER A 5 -16.67 3.78 -5.33
N SER A 6 -16.47 3.37 -6.58
CA SER A 6 -15.15 3.30 -7.22
C SER A 6 -14.54 4.70 -7.39
N LEU A 7 -15.34 5.72 -7.75
CA LEU A 7 -14.83 7.05 -8.03
C LEU A 7 -14.21 7.72 -6.78
N SER A 8 -14.88 7.64 -5.62
CA SER A 8 -14.37 8.21 -4.36
C SER A 8 -13.05 7.57 -3.95
N LEU A 9 -12.97 6.24 -4.00
CA LEU A 9 -11.76 5.48 -3.69
C LEU A 9 -10.59 5.89 -4.59
N HIS A 10 -10.81 5.96 -5.90
CA HIS A 10 -9.76 6.35 -6.86
C HIS A 10 -9.30 7.79 -6.64
N ARG A 11 -10.22 8.71 -6.33
CA ARG A 11 -9.86 10.11 -6.01
C ARG A 11 -8.98 10.19 -4.77
N ALA A 12 -9.32 9.44 -3.71
CA ALA A 12 -8.52 9.39 -2.49
C ALA A 12 -7.11 8.84 -2.77
N ILE A 13 -7.00 7.75 -3.53
CA ILE A 13 -5.72 7.14 -3.92
C ILE A 13 -4.88 8.11 -4.76
N ASP A 14 -5.47 8.73 -5.78
CA ASP A 14 -4.77 9.68 -6.65
C ASP A 14 -4.30 10.93 -5.86
N TYR A 15 -5.07 11.37 -4.88
CA TYR A 15 -4.65 12.44 -3.98
C TYR A 15 -3.47 11.99 -3.12
N ALA A 16 -3.60 10.86 -2.43
CA ALA A 16 -2.58 10.33 -1.53
C ALA A 16 -1.24 10.10 -2.24
N LEU A 17 -1.24 9.52 -3.44
CA LEU A 17 -0.02 9.29 -4.22
C LEU A 17 0.65 10.60 -4.66
N ARG A 18 -0.13 11.62 -5.02
CA ARG A 18 0.41 12.95 -5.37
C ARG A 18 0.99 13.66 -4.16
N LEU A 19 0.28 13.60 -3.03
CA LEU A 19 0.72 14.16 -1.76
C LEU A 19 2.00 13.48 -1.29
N HIS A 20 2.00 12.15 -1.24
CA HIS A 20 3.18 11.34 -0.91
C HIS A 20 4.39 11.74 -1.76
N ALA A 21 4.22 11.80 -3.08
CA ALA A 21 5.30 12.21 -3.98
C ALA A 21 5.76 13.67 -3.75
N ALA A 22 4.87 14.58 -3.34
CA ALA A 22 5.22 15.96 -3.01
C ALA A 22 6.01 16.06 -1.71
N VAL A 23 5.58 15.34 -0.67
CA VAL A 23 6.26 15.23 0.63
C VAL A 23 7.66 14.65 0.44
N GLU A 24 7.81 13.59 -0.36
CA GLU A 24 9.11 13.00 -0.66
C GLU A 24 10.07 13.94 -1.42
N ARG A 25 9.53 14.90 -2.18
CA ARG A 25 10.32 15.96 -2.82
C ARG A 25 10.65 17.12 -1.88
N GLY A 26 10.23 17.06 -0.61
CA GLY A 26 10.46 18.11 0.37
C GLY A 26 9.54 19.33 0.21
N ALA A 27 8.37 19.17 -0.41
CA ALA A 27 7.39 20.24 -0.44
C ALA A 27 6.92 20.57 0.98
N SER A 28 6.94 21.84 1.36
CA SER A 28 6.30 22.31 2.59
C SER A 28 4.79 22.17 2.44
N ARG A 29 4.19 21.32 3.25
CA ARG A 29 2.76 21.01 3.27
C ARG A 29 2.34 20.93 4.73
N ASP A 30 1.19 21.52 5.05
CA ASP A 30 0.61 21.40 6.39
C ASP A 30 -0.01 20.01 6.53
N ILE A 31 0.58 19.19 7.40
CA ILE A 31 0.13 17.82 7.62
C ILE A 31 -1.31 17.76 8.15
N ALA A 32 -1.72 18.69 9.02
CA ALA A 32 -3.05 18.68 9.60
C ALA A 32 -4.11 18.97 8.53
N HIS A 33 -3.85 19.96 7.67
CA HIS A 33 -4.70 20.25 6.52
C HIS A 33 -4.82 19.06 5.57
N GLU A 34 -3.68 18.46 5.21
CA GLU A 34 -3.61 17.36 4.24
C GLU A 34 -4.24 16.07 4.79
N GLN A 35 -4.10 15.81 6.10
CA GLN A 35 -4.83 14.76 6.80
C GLN A 35 -6.34 15.01 6.78
N ALA A 36 -6.81 16.24 7.04
CA ALA A 36 -8.23 16.56 6.97
C ALA A 36 -8.82 16.32 5.57
N VAL A 37 -8.07 16.65 4.50
CA VAL A 37 -8.48 16.36 3.12
C VAL A 37 -8.59 14.86 2.88
N LEU A 38 -7.59 14.08 3.30
CA LEU A 38 -7.61 12.62 3.16
C LEU A 38 -8.72 11.96 3.98
N THR A 39 -9.01 12.48 5.17
CA THR A 39 -10.14 12.05 6.00
C THR A 39 -11.47 12.24 5.28
N ASN A 40 -11.71 13.43 4.70
CA ASN A 40 -12.94 13.69 3.96
C ASN A 40 -13.08 12.77 2.73
N LEU A 41 -11.99 12.57 1.97
CA LEU A 41 -11.98 11.65 0.83
C LEU A 41 -12.22 10.19 1.25
N ALA A 42 -11.75 9.79 2.43
CA ALA A 42 -12.03 8.47 2.99
C ALA A 42 -13.50 8.36 3.43
N LEU A 43 -14.08 9.38 4.07
CA LEU A 43 -15.49 9.39 4.46
C LEU A 43 -16.43 9.32 3.25
N ASP A 44 -16.06 9.93 2.12
CA ASP A 44 -16.77 9.81 0.84
C ASP A 44 -16.70 8.41 0.21
N THR A 45 -15.78 7.57 0.68
CA THR A 45 -15.67 6.18 0.26
C THR A 45 -16.66 5.32 1.07
N PRO A 46 -17.41 4.40 0.44
CA PRO A 46 -18.33 3.53 1.15
C PRO A 46 -17.63 2.68 2.20
N GLY A 47 -18.22 2.66 3.40
CA GLY A 47 -17.86 1.76 4.49
C GLY A 47 -19.12 1.10 5.04
N CYS A 48 -18.93 0.15 5.96
CA CYS A 48 -20.00 -0.45 6.73
C CYS A 48 -19.57 -0.53 8.19
N ASP A 49 -20.39 0.02 9.08
CA ASP A 49 -20.09 0.04 10.52
C ASP A 49 -20.91 -1.01 11.29
N LEU A 50 -21.58 -1.93 10.57
CA LEU A 50 -22.39 -2.97 11.17
C LEU A 50 -21.51 -4.08 11.79
N PRO A 51 -21.79 -4.48 13.04
CA PRO A 51 -21.04 -5.56 13.70
C PRO A 51 -21.08 -6.86 12.88
N GLY A 52 -19.94 -7.54 12.80
CA GLY A 52 -19.81 -8.82 12.10
C GLY A 52 -19.76 -8.73 10.57
N GLN A 53 -19.94 -7.55 9.98
CA GLN A 53 -19.80 -7.33 8.55
C GLN A 53 -18.42 -6.78 8.18
N CYS A 54 -18.07 -6.86 6.90
CA CYS A 54 -16.87 -6.23 6.39
C CYS A 54 -16.99 -4.72 6.52
N ARG A 55 -15.97 -4.03 7.03
CA ARG A 55 -15.95 -2.56 7.13
C ARG A 55 -15.90 -1.83 5.78
N GLY A 56 -15.75 -2.58 4.69
CA GLY A 56 -15.84 -2.09 3.32
C GLY A 56 -14.60 -1.34 2.83
N ALA A 57 -14.77 -0.64 1.70
CA ALA A 57 -13.68 0.02 0.98
C ALA A 57 -13.01 1.15 1.77
N ARG A 58 -13.78 1.88 2.60
CA ARG A 58 -13.25 2.94 3.47
C ARG A 58 -12.16 2.44 4.41
N TYR A 59 -12.40 1.30 5.07
CA TYR A 59 -11.45 0.75 6.02
C TYR A 59 -10.16 0.27 5.32
N ALA A 60 -10.30 -0.38 4.16
CA ALA A 60 -9.14 -0.78 3.34
C ALA A 60 -8.28 0.43 2.94
N LEU A 61 -8.92 1.52 2.49
CA LEU A 61 -8.26 2.77 2.14
C LEU A 61 -7.53 3.39 3.33
N VAL A 62 -8.18 3.50 4.49
CA VAL A 62 -7.59 4.06 5.72
C VAL A 62 -6.35 3.28 6.13
N CYS A 63 -6.41 1.95 6.13
CA CYS A 63 -5.26 1.10 6.43
C CYS A 63 -4.09 1.35 5.47
N TRP A 64 -4.38 1.51 4.18
CA TRP A 64 -3.35 1.79 3.17
C TRP A 64 -2.74 3.18 3.31
N LEU A 65 -3.56 4.21 3.57
CA LEU A 65 -3.08 5.58 3.83
C LEU A 65 -2.15 5.60 5.03
N ASP A 66 -2.56 4.99 6.14
CA ASP A 66 -1.74 4.92 7.34
C ASP A 66 -0.45 4.16 7.09
N GLU A 67 -0.46 3.05 6.34
CA GLU A 67 0.79 2.35 5.99
C GLU A 67 1.70 3.18 5.09
N LEU A 68 1.13 3.83 4.07
CA LEU A 68 1.87 4.66 3.13
C LEU A 68 2.63 5.78 3.86
N PHE A 69 1.93 6.52 4.74
CA PHE A 69 2.53 7.66 5.42
C PHE A 69 3.37 7.27 6.64
N THR A 70 3.06 6.19 7.36
CA THR A 70 3.89 5.74 8.50
C THR A 70 5.14 4.98 8.09
N CYS A 71 5.11 4.19 7.01
CA CYS A 71 6.23 3.32 6.64
C CYS A 71 7.06 3.85 5.46
N HIS A 72 6.48 4.71 4.63
CA HIS A 72 7.07 5.04 3.34
C HIS A 72 7.15 6.54 3.06
N SER A 73 6.97 7.40 4.07
CA SER A 73 6.99 8.85 3.93
C SER A 73 7.93 9.52 4.93
N ARG A 74 8.48 10.67 4.56
CA ARG A 74 9.15 11.62 5.49
C ARG A 74 8.24 12.12 6.61
N TRP A 75 6.93 11.96 6.46
CA TRP A 75 5.95 12.27 7.50
C TRP A 75 5.71 11.14 8.49
N ALA A 76 6.52 10.08 8.51
CA ALA A 76 6.29 8.90 9.33
C ALA A 76 5.97 9.23 10.80
N ASP A 77 6.81 10.02 11.46
CA ASP A 77 6.64 10.34 12.88
C ASP A 77 5.40 11.22 13.11
N ALA A 78 5.25 12.31 12.35
CA ALA A 78 4.13 13.22 12.48
C ALA A 78 2.78 12.56 12.14
N TRP A 79 2.75 11.65 11.16
CA TRP A 79 1.54 10.90 10.82
C TRP A 79 1.20 9.86 11.88
N ASN A 80 2.20 9.28 12.55
CA ASN A 80 1.99 8.25 13.56
C ASN A 80 1.25 8.77 14.80
N GLU A 81 1.32 10.07 15.09
CA GLU A 81 0.60 10.73 16.19
C GLU A 81 -0.92 10.84 15.93
N GLY A 82 -1.33 10.93 14.67
CA GLY A 82 -2.70 11.17 14.25
C GLY A 82 -3.14 10.25 13.12
N LYS A 83 -2.97 8.94 13.28
CA LYS A 83 -3.38 7.95 12.28
C LYS A 83 -4.88 8.01 12.02
N LEU A 84 -5.26 7.85 10.76
CA LEU A 84 -6.66 7.89 10.36
C LEU A 84 -7.44 6.71 10.94
N GLU A 85 -6.83 5.54 11.10
CA GLU A 85 -7.46 4.39 11.75
C GLU A 85 -7.87 4.72 13.19
N SER A 86 -6.97 5.31 13.98
CA SER A 86 -7.25 5.72 15.35
C SER A 86 -8.39 6.73 15.40
N THR A 87 -8.35 7.72 14.52
CA THR A 87 -9.37 8.80 14.48
C THR A 87 -10.74 8.31 14.04
N LEU A 88 -10.81 7.42 13.04
CA LEU A 88 -12.08 7.01 12.43
C LEU A 88 -12.68 5.74 13.03
N TYR A 89 -11.83 4.87 13.57
CA TYR A 89 -12.24 3.53 14.02
C TYR A 89 -11.84 3.22 15.47
N GLY A 90 -11.13 4.13 16.14
CA GLY A 90 -10.75 3.99 17.55
C GLY A 90 -9.72 2.89 17.82
N GLY A 91 -9.06 2.36 16.78
CA GLY A 91 -8.09 1.28 16.88
C GLY A 91 -6.75 1.63 16.21
N ASN A 92 -5.72 0.82 16.46
CA ASN A 92 -4.39 0.96 15.84
C ASN A 92 -3.86 -0.42 15.45
N ASP A 93 -4.74 -1.19 14.82
CA ASP A 93 -4.66 -2.63 14.61
C ASP A 93 -4.64 -2.98 13.11
N ARG A 94 -4.47 -1.97 12.24
CA ARG A 94 -4.54 -2.10 10.77
C ARG A 94 -3.74 -3.26 10.22
N ALA A 95 -2.62 -3.62 10.85
CA ALA A 95 -1.74 -4.67 10.37
C ALA A 95 -2.45 -6.04 10.28
N TRP A 96 -3.22 -6.42 11.31
CA TRP A 96 -3.93 -7.70 11.34
C TRP A 96 -5.42 -7.54 10.99
N GLU A 97 -6.05 -6.44 11.43
CA GLU A 97 -7.47 -6.19 11.22
C GLU A 97 -7.79 -6.02 9.72
N PHE A 98 -6.88 -5.45 8.92
CA PHE A 98 -7.03 -5.42 7.46
C PHE A 98 -7.24 -6.81 6.86
N TRP A 99 -6.44 -7.80 7.28
CA TRP A 99 -6.53 -9.16 6.74
C TRP A 99 -7.77 -9.90 7.24
N ARG A 100 -8.20 -9.61 8.48
CA ARG A 100 -9.49 -10.10 8.99
C ARG A 100 -10.66 -9.55 8.15
N GLN A 101 -10.65 -8.25 7.88
CA GLN A 101 -11.68 -7.58 7.08
C GLN A 101 -11.65 -8.03 5.61
N ALA A 102 -10.47 -8.25 5.03
CA ALA A 102 -10.32 -8.81 3.69
C ALA A 102 -10.93 -10.22 3.58
N LYS A 103 -10.84 -11.03 4.65
CA LYS A 103 -11.50 -12.34 4.71
C LYS A 103 -13.02 -12.24 4.78
N LEU A 104 -13.54 -11.24 5.51
CA LEU A 104 -14.98 -10.95 5.52
C LEU A 104 -15.46 -10.48 4.14
N ALA A 105 -14.73 -9.58 3.48
CA ALA A 105 -15.01 -9.14 2.12
C ALA A 105 -15.02 -10.31 1.13
N ASP A 106 -14.09 -11.27 1.27
CA ASP A 106 -14.06 -12.50 0.47
C ASP A 106 -15.24 -13.44 0.79
N ALA A 107 -15.95 -13.28 1.91
CA ALA A 107 -17.16 -14.03 2.18
C ALA A 107 -18.42 -13.34 1.63
N GLU A 108 -18.34 -12.08 1.20
CA GLU A 108 -19.48 -11.34 0.69
C GLU A 108 -19.92 -11.86 -0.70
N PRO A 109 -21.24 -11.82 -1.02
CA PRO A 109 -21.74 -12.13 -2.36
C PRO A 109 -21.28 -11.14 -3.43
N ASN A 110 -20.99 -9.90 -3.03
CA ASN A 110 -20.52 -8.83 -3.90
C ASN A 110 -19.00 -8.65 -3.73
N ASP A 111 -18.28 -8.45 -4.83
CA ASP A 111 -16.83 -8.30 -4.84
C ASP A 111 -16.36 -6.84 -4.66
N ASP A 112 -17.26 -5.86 -4.50
CA ASP A 112 -16.90 -4.43 -4.36
C ASP A 112 -15.92 -4.16 -3.21
N SER A 113 -16.20 -4.69 -2.02
CA SER A 113 -15.31 -4.58 -0.86
C SER A 113 -13.96 -5.25 -1.16
N LEU A 114 -14.01 -6.49 -1.68
CA LEU A 114 -12.81 -7.27 -1.98
C LEU A 114 -11.92 -6.57 -3.02
N ALA A 115 -12.51 -5.90 -4.01
CA ALA A 115 -11.80 -5.12 -5.00
C ALA A 115 -11.00 -3.96 -4.38
N ALA A 116 -11.55 -3.29 -3.36
CA ALA A 116 -10.84 -2.23 -2.63
C ALA A 116 -9.65 -2.78 -1.82
N PHE A 117 -9.83 -3.89 -1.11
CA PHE A 117 -8.73 -4.58 -0.42
C PHE A 117 -7.64 -5.02 -1.39
N TYR A 118 -8.03 -5.62 -2.52
CA TYR A 118 -7.11 -6.03 -3.58
C TYR A 118 -6.31 -4.85 -4.12
N LEU A 119 -6.98 -3.73 -4.42
CA LEU A 119 -6.32 -2.52 -4.91
C LEU A 119 -5.30 -1.97 -3.92
N CYS A 120 -5.64 -1.90 -2.63
CA CYS A 120 -4.72 -1.45 -1.58
C CYS A 120 -3.47 -2.34 -1.49
N VAL A 121 -3.63 -3.66 -1.59
CA VAL A 121 -2.51 -4.62 -1.60
C VAL A 121 -1.65 -4.46 -2.87
N ALA A 122 -2.28 -4.29 -4.02
CA ALA A 122 -1.60 -4.04 -5.30
C ALA A 122 -0.79 -2.73 -5.27
N LEU A 123 -1.25 -1.73 -4.52
CA LEU A 123 -0.57 -0.46 -4.29
C LEU A 123 0.51 -0.50 -3.19
N GLY A 124 0.71 -1.67 -2.56
CA GLY A 124 1.83 -1.88 -1.65
C GLY A 124 1.46 -2.16 -0.20
N PHE A 125 0.18 -2.19 0.17
CA PHE A 125 -0.20 -2.58 1.53
C PHE A 125 0.24 -4.02 1.83
N ARG A 126 0.80 -4.24 3.01
CA ARG A 126 1.28 -5.53 3.51
C ARG A 126 0.71 -5.91 4.86
N GLY A 127 0.60 -4.97 5.80
CA GLY A 127 0.20 -5.27 7.17
C GLY A 127 1.00 -6.44 7.77
N GLU A 128 0.31 -7.38 8.41
CA GLU A 128 0.88 -8.58 9.04
C GLU A 128 1.59 -9.52 8.05
N LEU A 129 1.15 -9.57 6.79
CA LEU A 129 1.75 -10.44 5.76
C LEU A 129 3.06 -9.89 5.18
N ARG A 130 3.62 -8.80 5.73
CA ARG A 130 4.89 -8.19 5.27
C ARG A 130 6.05 -9.17 5.18
N ASN A 131 6.13 -10.11 6.13
CA ASN A 131 7.20 -11.11 6.19
C ASN A 131 6.77 -12.48 5.62
N GLN A 132 5.63 -12.54 4.93
CA GLN A 132 5.03 -13.78 4.43
C GLN A 132 4.68 -13.66 2.93
N PRO A 133 5.70 -13.49 2.05
CA PRO A 133 5.49 -13.15 0.65
C PRO A 133 4.71 -14.23 -0.13
N GLU A 134 4.87 -15.50 0.22
CA GLU A 134 4.14 -16.61 -0.41
C GLU A 134 2.65 -16.55 -0.12
N ARG A 135 2.26 -16.34 1.15
CA ARG A 135 0.85 -16.17 1.55
C ARG A 135 0.23 -14.94 0.90
N LEU A 136 0.98 -13.85 0.82
CA LEU A 136 0.54 -12.64 0.14
C LEU A 136 0.29 -12.89 -1.35
N ALA A 137 1.23 -13.56 -2.04
CA ALA A 137 1.09 -13.89 -3.45
C ALA A 137 -0.13 -14.79 -3.72
N ALA A 138 -0.30 -15.83 -2.90
CA ALA A 138 -1.47 -16.72 -3.00
C ALA A 138 -2.79 -15.96 -2.82
N TRP A 139 -2.85 -15.04 -1.84
CA TRP A 139 -4.03 -14.19 -1.64
C TRP A 139 -4.29 -13.26 -2.84
N VAL A 140 -3.24 -12.62 -3.38
CA VAL A 140 -3.34 -11.71 -4.54
C VAL A 140 -3.89 -12.44 -5.77
N GLU A 141 -3.40 -13.64 -6.08
CA GLU A 141 -3.88 -14.41 -7.24
C GLU A 141 -5.34 -14.86 -7.07
N LYS A 142 -5.72 -15.29 -5.85
CA LYS A 142 -7.12 -15.62 -5.51
C LYS A 142 -8.03 -14.39 -5.67
N ALA A 143 -7.66 -13.26 -5.07
CA ALA A 143 -8.45 -12.04 -5.08
C ALA A 143 -8.57 -11.45 -6.50
N ARG A 144 -7.48 -11.43 -7.27
CA ARG A 144 -7.49 -11.01 -8.69
C ARG A 144 -8.50 -11.82 -9.49
N SER A 145 -8.48 -13.14 -9.33
CA SER A 145 -9.37 -14.03 -10.07
C SER A 145 -10.84 -13.77 -9.78
N ARG A 146 -11.19 -13.40 -8.53
CA ARG A 146 -12.55 -12.98 -8.16
C ARG A 146 -12.94 -11.64 -8.76
N VAL A 147 -12.13 -10.61 -8.49
CA VAL A 147 -12.40 -9.23 -8.92
C VAL A 147 -12.51 -9.14 -10.46
N ALA A 148 -11.71 -9.92 -11.20
CA ALA A 148 -11.79 -9.97 -12.66
C ALA A 148 -13.09 -10.60 -13.17
N ARG A 149 -13.68 -11.56 -12.45
CA ARG A 149 -14.97 -12.17 -12.82
C ARG A 149 -16.16 -11.27 -12.51
N GLY A 150 -16.09 -10.50 -11.43
CA GLY A 150 -17.12 -9.51 -11.06
C GLY A 150 -17.18 -8.30 -12.00
N ALA A 151 -16.14 -8.07 -12.81
CA ALA A 151 -16.12 -7.04 -13.85
C ALA A 151 -16.92 -7.48 -15.09
N THR A 152 -18.25 -7.47 -15.00
CA THR A 152 -19.16 -7.74 -16.13
C THR A 152 -18.85 -6.79 -17.33
N PRO A 153 -18.91 -7.23 -18.61
CA PRO A 153 -18.50 -6.44 -19.78
C PRO A 153 -19.33 -5.18 -20.10
N ALA A 154 -20.22 -4.73 -19.22
CA ALA A 154 -21.04 -3.54 -19.44
C ALA A 154 -20.28 -2.21 -19.25
N SER A 155 -19.03 -2.23 -18.78
CA SER A 155 -18.20 -1.03 -18.54
C SER A 155 -17.41 -0.53 -19.76
N GLN A 156 -17.81 -0.90 -20.98
CA GLN A 156 -17.20 -0.41 -22.23
C GLN A 156 -17.80 0.88 -22.79
N THR A 157 -18.61 1.62 -22.04
CA THR A 157 -19.08 2.94 -22.49
C THR A 157 -18.26 4.04 -21.84
N THR A 158 -17.14 4.33 -22.50
CA THR A 158 -16.48 5.62 -22.74
C THR A 158 -14.98 5.39 -22.70
N ARG A 159 -14.45 4.86 -23.81
CA ARG A 159 -13.01 4.90 -24.09
C ARG A 159 -12.64 6.35 -24.41
N ILE A 160 -12.63 7.22 -23.39
CA ILE A 160 -11.91 8.49 -23.46
C ILE A 160 -10.49 8.07 -23.80
N ALA A 161 -9.97 8.53 -24.94
CA ALA A 161 -8.62 8.27 -25.39
C ALA A 161 -7.65 8.71 -24.31
N ARG A 162 -7.31 7.80 -23.40
CA ARG A 162 -6.36 7.99 -22.32
C ARG A 162 -5.01 8.01 -23.00
N ARG A 163 -4.59 9.22 -23.42
CA ARG A 163 -3.27 9.50 -23.97
C ARG A 163 -2.27 8.83 -23.04
N SER A 164 -1.65 7.78 -23.53
CA SER A 164 -0.73 6.93 -22.78
C SER A 164 0.46 7.79 -22.40
N ARG A 165 0.43 8.42 -21.22
CA ARG A 165 1.66 8.93 -20.61
C ARG A 165 2.50 7.70 -20.27
N PRO A 166 3.78 7.65 -20.68
CA PRO A 166 4.64 6.55 -20.29
C PRO A 166 4.62 6.48 -18.76
N SER A 167 4.15 5.36 -18.23
CA SER A 167 4.17 5.13 -16.80
C SER A 167 5.62 5.11 -16.36
N ASN A 168 6.02 6.10 -15.56
CA ASN A 168 7.30 6.05 -14.87
C ASN A 168 7.27 4.80 -14.00
N ARG A 169 8.11 3.82 -14.36
CA ARG A 169 8.30 2.59 -13.61
C ARG A 169 8.57 2.95 -12.16
N LEU A 170 7.76 2.39 -11.26
CA LEU A 170 7.84 2.58 -9.81
C LEU A 170 9.30 2.48 -9.35
N TRP A 171 9.78 3.59 -8.79
CA TRP A 171 11.19 3.91 -8.53
C TRP A 171 11.84 3.06 -7.42
N GLY A 172 11.11 2.09 -6.86
CA GLY A 172 11.55 1.23 -5.75
C GLY A 172 12.57 0.15 -6.11
N LYS A 173 12.69 -0.26 -7.38
CA LYS A 173 13.65 -1.30 -7.80
C LYS A 173 15.11 -0.82 -7.77
N THR A 174 15.34 0.50 -7.86
CA THR A 174 16.68 1.06 -8.02
C THR A 174 17.46 1.16 -6.72
N ARG A 175 16.78 1.41 -5.59
CA ARG A 175 17.43 1.48 -4.26
C ARG A 175 17.86 0.09 -3.76
N LEU A 176 17.01 -0.93 -3.97
CA LEU A 176 17.33 -2.31 -3.60
C LEU A 176 18.51 -2.86 -4.41
N ARG A 177 18.53 -2.60 -5.73
CA ARG A 177 19.65 -3.02 -6.59
C ARG A 177 20.97 -2.36 -6.20
N ARG A 178 20.97 -1.07 -5.83
CA ARG A 178 22.19 -0.38 -5.38
C ARG A 178 22.72 -0.96 -4.06
N PHE A 179 21.84 -1.24 -3.09
CA PHE A 179 22.25 -1.85 -1.82
C PHE A 179 22.87 -3.24 -2.02
N VAL A 180 22.24 -4.08 -2.84
CA VAL A 180 22.77 -5.42 -3.14
C VAL A 180 24.13 -5.34 -3.84
N THR A 181 24.29 -4.44 -4.82
CA THR A 181 25.58 -4.28 -5.52
C THR A 181 26.70 -3.81 -4.58
N PHE A 182 26.43 -2.85 -3.68
CA PHE A 182 27.45 -2.41 -2.71
C PHE A 182 27.82 -3.51 -1.72
N ALA A 183 26.83 -4.26 -1.20
CA ALA A 183 27.08 -5.36 -0.28
C ALA A 183 27.92 -6.48 -0.93
N THR A 184 27.64 -6.84 -2.19
CA THR A 184 28.42 -7.85 -2.92
C THR A 184 29.86 -7.38 -3.17
N ILE A 185 30.08 -6.13 -3.59
CA ILE A 185 31.44 -5.60 -3.82
C ILE A 185 32.24 -5.57 -2.52
N ALA A 186 31.63 -5.10 -1.42
CA ALA A 186 32.29 -5.06 -0.12
C ALA A 186 32.69 -6.46 0.35
N ALA A 187 31.80 -7.45 0.22
CA ALA A 187 32.11 -8.83 0.59
C ALA A 187 33.27 -9.42 -0.25
N THR A 188 33.25 -9.21 -1.58
CA THR A 188 34.29 -9.74 -2.48
C THR A 188 35.67 -9.15 -2.21
N VAL A 189 35.76 -7.89 -1.76
CA VAL A 189 37.05 -7.25 -1.46
C VAL A 189 37.53 -7.55 -0.03
N LEU A 190 36.63 -7.56 0.95
CA LEU A 190 37.00 -7.71 2.35
C LEU A 190 37.38 -9.16 2.72
N LEU A 191 36.73 -10.16 2.12
CA LEU A 191 37.04 -11.58 2.37
C LEU A 191 38.50 -11.95 2.04
N PRO A 192 39.05 -11.65 0.85
CA PRO A 192 40.43 -11.97 0.54
C PRO A 192 41.43 -11.16 1.37
N LEU A 193 41.13 -9.91 1.73
CA LEU A 193 41.98 -9.11 2.61
C LEU A 193 42.03 -9.66 4.03
N ALA A 194 40.88 -10.09 4.57
CA ALA A 194 40.81 -10.74 5.87
C ALA A 194 41.56 -12.08 5.86
N ALA A 195 41.37 -12.90 4.82
CA ALA A 195 42.09 -14.15 4.65
C ALA A 195 43.62 -13.92 4.59
N PHE A 196 44.07 -12.92 3.81
CA PHE A 196 45.49 -12.58 3.71
C PHE A 196 46.07 -12.09 5.04
N ALA A 197 45.35 -11.25 5.78
CA ALA A 197 45.78 -10.76 7.09
C ALA A 197 45.90 -11.89 8.13
N ILE A 198 44.96 -12.85 8.11
CA ILE A 198 45.00 -14.02 8.99
C ILE A 198 46.20 -14.91 8.63
N THR A 199 46.39 -15.24 7.35
CA THR A 199 47.52 -16.05 6.89
C THR A 199 48.87 -15.42 7.26
N ARG A 200 49.00 -14.09 7.08
CA ARG A 200 50.21 -13.35 7.45
C ARG A 200 50.48 -13.35 8.96
N ARG A 201 49.45 -13.38 9.80
CA ARG A 201 49.59 -13.38 11.27
C ARG A 201 49.88 -14.77 11.84
N VAL A 202 49.53 -15.83 11.13
CA VAL A 202 49.72 -17.23 11.56
C VAL A 202 51.05 -17.80 11.05
N LEU A 203 51.53 -17.35 9.89
CA LEU A 203 52.74 -17.87 9.23
C LEU A 203 53.95 -16.92 9.28
N GLY A 204 53.83 -15.74 9.89
CA GLY A 204 54.92 -14.80 10.12
C GLY A 204 55.01 -14.44 11.59
#